data_AF-A0A832QSU8-F1
#
_entry.id   AF-A0A832QSU8-F1
#
_cell.length_a   1.000
_cell.length_b   1.000
_cell.length_c   1.000
_cell.angle_alpha   90.00
_cell.angle_beta   90.00
_cell.angle_gamma   90.00
#
_symmetry.space_group_name_H-M   'P 1'
#
loop_
_entity.id
_entity.type
_entity.pdbx_description
1 polymer ?
#
loop_
_entity_poly.entity_id
_entity_poly.type
_entity_poly.pdbx_seq_one_letter_code
_entity_poly.pdbx_strand_id
1 'polypeptide(L)'
;MYINKMEGVYRPLVNEECGECGVCLKVCPGHEVDFKAMNKFISGVENPDTIIGHYNECYVGYSTNEKIRYNSSSGGLVTHFFLSALEYGLIDGALVTRMKHDNPLRPEPFIARSRDETLDAMGSKYCPVPANIALKEILKIPGKIWSCRFTMPHSWYT
;
A
#
# COMPACT_ATOMS: atom_id res chain seq x y z
N MET A 1 10.25 -1.50 -16.22
CA MET A 1 9.77 -0.14 -15.93
C MET A 1 10.96 0.78 -15.73
N TYR A 2 10.87 2.04 -16.13
CA TYR A 2 11.84 3.09 -15.83
C TYR A 2 11.11 4.30 -15.22
N ILE A 3 11.83 5.19 -14.54
CA ILE A 3 11.26 6.43 -14.01
C ILE A 3 11.42 7.52 -15.07
N ASN A 4 10.32 8.12 -15.53
CA ASN A 4 10.37 9.36 -16.28
C ASN A 4 10.74 10.49 -15.31
N LYS A 5 11.98 10.99 -15.38
CA LYS A 5 12.49 12.01 -14.45
C LYS A 5 11.78 13.37 -14.57
N MET A 6 11.22 13.69 -15.73
CA MET A 6 10.48 14.94 -15.94
C MET A 6 9.09 14.89 -15.31
N GLU A 7 8.40 13.76 -15.47
CA GLU A 7 7.02 13.59 -15.00
C GLU A 7 6.92 12.98 -13.59
N GLY A 8 8.01 12.41 -13.07
CA GLY A 8 8.03 11.75 -11.76
C GLY A 8 7.26 10.43 -11.71
N VAL A 9 6.92 9.83 -12.86
CA VAL A 9 6.11 8.60 -12.94
C VAL A 9 6.91 7.40 -13.45
N TYR A 10 6.50 6.20 -13.03
CA TYR A 10 7.03 4.96 -13.60
C TYR A 10 6.33 4.67 -14.93
N ARG A 11 7.11 4.49 -15.99
CA ARG A 11 6.61 4.04 -17.30
C ARG A 11 7.03 2.59 -17.57
N PRO A 12 6.17 1.80 -18.26
CA PRO A 12 6.59 0.51 -18.78
C PRO A 12 7.78 0.69 -19.72
N LEU A 13 8.70 -0.28 -19.71
CA LEU A 13 9.78 -0.31 -20.70
C LEU A 13 9.20 -0.99 -21.94
N VAL A 14 9.22 -0.31 -23.08
CA VAL A 14 8.80 -0.85 -24.37
C VAL A 14 10.06 -0.90 -25.23
N ASN A 15 10.51 -2.11 -25.57
CA ASN A 15 11.78 -2.33 -26.29
C ASN A 15 11.67 -2.03 -27.80
N GLU A 16 10.44 -2.04 -28.33
CA GLU A 16 10.10 -1.84 -29.74
C GLU A 16 8.91 -0.87 -29.84
N GLU A 17 8.54 -0.46 -31.04
CA GLU A 17 7.31 0.32 -31.23
C GLU A 17 6.07 -0.48 -30.79
N CYS A 18 5.05 0.23 -30.30
CA CYS A 18 3.82 -0.39 -29.81
C CYS A 18 3.03 -1.01 -30.98
N GLY A 19 3.11 -2.32 -31.17
CA GLY A 19 2.34 -3.07 -32.17
C GLY A 19 0.88 -3.35 -31.76
N GLU A 20 0.29 -2.57 -30.87
CA GLU A 20 -1.13 -2.68 -30.44
C GLU A 20 -1.56 -4.07 -29.92
N CYS A 21 -0.64 -4.86 -29.38
CA CYS A 21 -0.91 -6.25 -28.96
C CYS A 21 -1.93 -6.43 -27.81
N GLY A 22 -2.33 -5.34 -27.14
CA GLY A 22 -3.31 -5.35 -26.04
C GLY A 22 -2.85 -6.02 -24.73
N VAL A 23 -1.63 -6.55 -24.65
CA VAL A 23 -1.11 -7.23 -23.44
C VAL A 23 -1.09 -6.29 -22.24
N CYS A 24 -0.72 -5.02 -22.44
CA CYS A 24 -0.71 -4.01 -21.38
C CYS A 24 -2.10 -3.80 -20.74
N LEU A 25 -3.17 -3.84 -21.53
CA LEU A 25 -4.56 -3.72 -21.05
C LEU A 25 -4.98 -4.96 -20.26
N LYS A 26 -4.62 -6.16 -20.76
CA LYS A 26 -4.92 -7.43 -20.09
C LYS A 26 -4.27 -7.58 -18.71
N VAL A 27 -3.08 -7.00 -18.52
CA VAL A 27 -2.36 -7.04 -17.24
C VAL A 27 -2.62 -5.81 -16.36
N CYS A 28 -3.33 -4.80 -16.87
CA CYS A 28 -3.57 -3.56 -16.14
C CYS A 28 -4.61 -3.80 -15.05
N PRO A 29 -4.25 -3.66 -13.75
CA PRO A 29 -5.19 -3.90 -12.67
C PRO A 29 -6.29 -2.82 -12.58
N GLY A 30 -6.19 -1.73 -13.34
CA GLY A 30 -7.17 -0.65 -13.36
C GLY A 30 -7.96 -0.53 -14.66
N HIS A 31 -7.72 -1.38 -15.66
CA HIS A 31 -8.47 -1.30 -16.93
C HIS A 31 -9.92 -1.73 -16.75
N GLU A 32 -10.13 -2.85 -16.06
CA GLU A 32 -11.45 -3.35 -15.71
C GLU A 32 -11.40 -3.93 -14.29
N VAL A 33 -12.27 -3.42 -13.41
CA VAL A 33 -12.44 -3.94 -12.05
C VAL A 33 -13.93 -4.15 -11.82
N ASP A 34 -14.32 -5.40 -11.60
CA ASP A 34 -15.70 -5.73 -11.19
C ASP A 34 -15.87 -5.47 -9.69
N PHE A 35 -16.23 -4.22 -9.36
CA PHE A 35 -16.45 -3.80 -7.98
C PHE A 35 -17.58 -4.59 -7.28
N LYS A 36 -18.61 -5.02 -8.02
CA LYS A 36 -19.73 -5.78 -7.42
C LYS A 36 -19.27 -7.16 -7.00
N ALA A 37 -18.57 -7.87 -7.89
CA ALA A 37 -18.00 -9.18 -7.58
C ALA A 37 -16.98 -9.07 -6.44
N MET A 38 -16.11 -8.06 -6.47
CA MET A 38 -15.11 -7.83 -5.43
C MET A 38 -15.74 -7.52 -4.06
N ASN A 39 -16.73 -6.64 -4.00
CA ASN A 39 -17.43 -6.32 -2.75
C ASN A 39 -18.14 -7.56 -2.18
N LYS A 40 -18.86 -8.30 -3.03
CA LYS A 40 -19.52 -9.55 -2.63
C LYS A 40 -18.54 -10.60 -2.11
N PHE A 41 -17.36 -10.71 -2.73
CA PHE A 41 -16.32 -11.64 -2.28
C PHE A 41 -15.73 -11.24 -0.92
N ILE A 42 -15.49 -9.94 -0.68
CA ILE A 42 -14.81 -9.45 0.53
C ILE A 42 -15.77 -9.34 1.72
N SER A 43 -16.96 -8.77 1.52
CA SER A 43 -17.90 -8.44 2.60
C SER A 43 -19.23 -9.19 2.53
N GLY A 44 -19.50 -9.93 1.44
CA GLY A 44 -20.82 -10.52 1.19
C GLY A 44 -21.87 -9.52 0.70
N VAL A 45 -21.52 -8.23 0.60
CA VAL A 45 -22.45 -7.16 0.19
C VAL A 45 -22.11 -6.72 -1.22
N GLU A 46 -23.07 -6.88 -2.14
CA GLU A 46 -22.86 -6.59 -3.56
C GLU A 46 -22.90 -5.08 -3.88
N ASN A 47 -23.83 -4.35 -3.25
CA ASN A 47 -24.05 -2.92 -3.47
C ASN A 47 -23.96 -2.17 -2.12
N PRO A 48 -22.75 -1.86 -1.65
CA PRO A 48 -22.58 -1.07 -0.43
C PRO A 48 -22.88 0.41 -0.69
N ASP A 49 -22.74 1.23 0.37
CA ASP A 49 -22.81 2.69 0.25
C ASP A 49 -21.86 3.20 -0.85
N THR A 50 -22.33 4.10 -1.71
CA THR A 50 -21.61 4.55 -2.90
C THR A 50 -20.47 5.53 -2.61
N ILE A 51 -20.45 6.14 -1.43
CA ILE A 51 -19.44 7.12 -1.03
C ILE A 51 -18.36 6.45 -0.19
N ILE A 52 -18.76 5.71 0.85
CA ILE A 52 -17.83 5.16 1.86
C ILE A 52 -17.67 3.64 1.80
N GLY A 53 -18.46 2.95 0.97
CA GLY A 53 -18.39 1.50 0.83
C GLY A 53 -18.99 0.73 2.01
N HIS A 54 -18.62 -0.53 2.14
CA HIS A 54 -19.10 -1.40 3.21
C HIS A 54 -18.23 -1.22 4.47
N TYR A 55 -18.86 -0.94 5.60
CA TYR A 55 -18.22 -0.89 6.91
C TYR A 55 -19.17 -1.46 7.97
N ASN A 56 -18.61 -2.05 9.02
CA ASN A 56 -19.40 -2.46 10.17
C ASN A 56 -19.59 -1.27 11.12
N GLU A 57 -18.48 -0.61 11.46
CA GLU A 57 -18.43 0.48 12.43
C GLU A 57 -17.37 1.50 12.02
N CYS A 58 -17.52 2.76 12.43
CA CYS A 58 -16.58 3.84 12.15
C CYS A 58 -16.18 4.54 13.44
N TYR A 59 -14.87 4.64 13.68
CA TYR A 59 -14.31 5.22 14.90
C TYR A 59 -13.24 6.25 14.57
N VAL A 60 -13.06 7.21 15.48
CA VAL A 60 -11.98 8.20 15.43
C VAL A 60 -11.04 7.94 16.60
N GLY A 61 -9.74 7.86 16.31
CA GLY A 61 -8.73 7.58 17.31
C GLY A 61 -7.34 8.03 16.89
N TYR A 62 -6.41 7.98 17.84
CA TYR A 62 -5.00 8.30 17.64
C TYR A 62 -4.15 7.46 18.60
N SER A 63 -2.85 7.38 18.33
CA SER A 63 -1.90 6.66 19.16
C SER A 63 -1.75 7.33 20.54
N THR A 64 -1.88 6.54 21.61
CA THR A 64 -1.56 6.99 22.97
C THR A 64 -0.08 7.24 23.20
N ASN A 65 0.79 6.81 22.28
CA ASN A 65 2.21 7.14 22.30
C ASN A 65 2.43 8.49 21.61
N GLU A 66 2.80 9.50 22.38
CA GLU A 66 3.01 10.87 21.89
C GLU A 66 4.04 10.96 20.76
N LYS A 67 5.14 10.20 20.84
CA LYS A 67 6.16 10.20 19.78
C LYS A 67 5.58 9.69 18.46
N ILE A 68 4.77 8.64 18.49
CA ILE A 68 4.12 8.12 17.28
C ILE A 68 3.07 9.12 16.76
N ARG A 69 2.23 9.65 17.66
CA ARG A 69 1.17 10.60 17.32
C ARG A 69 1.71 11.84 16.60
N TYR A 70 2.76 12.45 17.14
CA TYR A 70 3.27 13.74 16.64
C TYR A 70 4.26 13.62 15.47
N ASN A 71 4.84 12.44 15.21
CA ASN A 71 5.73 12.22 14.07
C ASN A 71 5.06 11.50 12.87
N SER A 72 3.79 11.11 13.01
CA SER A 72 3.00 10.52 11.91
C SER A 72 2.29 11.58 11.08
N SER A 73 1.83 11.24 9.86
CA SER A 73 1.04 12.16 9.01
C SER A 73 -0.33 12.56 9.60
N SER A 74 -0.81 11.82 10.60
CA SER A 74 -2.12 11.97 11.23
C SER A 74 -2.04 11.38 12.63
N GLY A 75 -3.07 10.67 13.12
CA GLY A 75 -3.08 10.10 14.48
C GLY A 75 -2.10 8.96 14.75
N GLY A 76 -1.31 8.50 13.77
CA GLY A 76 -0.32 7.43 13.95
C GLY A 76 -0.90 6.03 14.18
N LEU A 77 -2.19 5.83 13.86
CA LEU A 77 -2.90 4.56 14.06
C LEU A 77 -2.22 3.39 13.32
N VAL A 78 -1.86 3.57 12.06
CA VAL A 78 -1.27 2.50 11.22
C VAL A 78 0.07 2.03 11.80
N THR A 79 0.94 2.96 12.17
CA THR A 79 2.23 2.65 12.77
C THR A 79 2.06 1.97 14.13
N HIS A 80 1.17 2.49 14.98
CA HIS A 80 0.88 1.87 16.27
C HIS A 80 0.30 0.46 16.13
N PHE A 81 -0.61 0.26 15.17
CA PHE A 81 -1.21 -1.04 14.88
C PHE A 81 -0.17 -2.10 14.52
N PHE A 82 0.75 -1.78 13.60
CA PHE A 82 1.79 -2.74 13.22
C PHE A 82 2.79 -3.02 14.34
N LEU A 83 3.15 -1.99 15.14
CA LEU A 83 3.99 -2.19 16.32
C LEU A 83 3.34 -3.14 17.31
N SER A 84 2.07 -2.92 17.66
CA SER A 84 1.34 -3.81 18.56
C SER A 84 1.19 -5.22 17.97
N ALA A 85 0.90 -5.35 16.68
CA ALA A 85 0.76 -6.65 16.03
C ALA A 85 2.08 -7.46 16.04
N LEU A 86 3.22 -6.80 15.86
CA LEU A 86 4.54 -7.42 16.00
C LEU A 86 4.84 -7.78 17.48
N GLU A 87 4.60 -6.84 18.42
CA GLU A 87 4.86 -7.03 19.85
C GLU A 87 4.03 -8.17 20.45
N TYR A 88 2.78 -8.34 20.03
CA TYR A 88 1.90 -9.44 20.46
C TYR A 88 2.08 -10.72 19.64
N GLY A 89 2.99 -10.76 18.65
CA GLY A 89 3.25 -11.93 17.81
C GLY A 89 2.08 -12.33 16.91
N LEU A 90 1.21 -11.38 16.55
CA LEU A 90 0.12 -11.61 15.59
C LEU A 90 0.64 -11.73 14.15
N ILE A 91 1.77 -11.07 13.88
CA ILE A 91 2.47 -11.07 12.59
C ILE A 91 3.97 -11.26 12.79
N ASP A 92 4.59 -11.84 11.77
CA ASP A 92 6.04 -12.00 11.67
C ASP A 92 6.70 -10.84 10.91
N GLY A 93 5.90 -10.02 10.22
CA GLY A 93 6.36 -8.84 9.52
C GLY A 93 5.23 -8.00 8.92
N ALA A 94 5.53 -6.74 8.64
CA ALA A 94 4.64 -5.79 7.99
C ALA A 94 5.26 -5.30 6.67
N LEU A 95 4.57 -5.48 5.54
CA LEU A 95 4.94 -4.82 4.30
C LEU A 95 4.58 -3.34 4.40
N VAL A 96 5.61 -2.51 4.52
CA VAL A 96 5.52 -1.07 4.68
C VAL A 96 6.44 -0.36 3.69
N THR A 97 6.45 0.97 3.67
CA THR A 97 7.27 1.75 2.75
C THR A 97 7.99 2.87 3.49
N ARG A 98 9.29 2.97 3.26
CA ARG A 98 10.14 4.08 3.68
C ARG A 98 10.65 4.86 2.47
N MET A 99 11.24 6.03 2.71
CA MET A 99 12.11 6.64 1.71
C MET A 99 13.48 5.95 1.80
N LYS A 100 14.13 5.73 0.65
CA LYS A 100 15.47 5.15 0.65
C LYS A 100 16.46 6.07 1.37
N HIS A 101 17.33 5.47 2.19
CA HIS A 101 18.37 6.19 2.94
C HIS A 101 19.41 6.86 2.02
N ASP A 102 19.77 6.20 0.92
CA ASP A 102 20.73 6.70 -0.08
C ASP A 102 20.09 7.61 -1.14
N ASN A 103 18.76 7.61 -1.25
CA ASN A 103 18.00 8.43 -2.19
C ASN A 103 16.63 8.82 -1.61
N PRO A 104 16.57 9.86 -0.76
CA PRO A 104 15.37 10.21 0.01
C PRO A 104 14.15 10.62 -0.81
N LEU A 105 14.26 10.76 -2.14
CA LEU A 105 13.13 11.03 -3.04
C LEU A 105 12.53 9.75 -3.64
N ARG A 106 13.13 8.58 -3.37
CA ARG A 106 12.69 7.30 -3.91
C ARG A 106 12.08 6.43 -2.81
N PRO A 107 10.83 5.95 -2.97
CA PRO A 107 10.25 5.04 -2.02
C PRO A 107 10.82 3.62 -2.17
N GLU A 108 10.87 2.90 -1.06
CA GLU A 108 11.27 1.50 -0.99
C GLU A 108 10.26 0.72 -0.14
N PRO A 109 9.44 -0.14 -0.78
CA PRO A 109 8.67 -1.14 -0.06
C PRO A 109 9.62 -2.18 0.56
N PHE A 110 9.40 -2.52 1.81
CA PHE A 110 10.17 -3.55 2.52
C PHE A 110 9.32 -4.20 3.62
N ILE A 111 9.81 -5.31 4.17
CA ILE A 111 9.14 -6.04 5.25
C ILE A 111 9.79 -5.62 6.57
N ALA A 112 9.10 -4.80 7.35
CA ALA A 112 9.50 -4.45 8.70
C ALA A 112 9.18 -5.60 9.66
N ARG A 113 10.13 -5.94 10.52
CA ARG A 113 10.04 -7.00 11.53
C ARG A 113 10.39 -6.53 12.93
N SER A 114 10.87 -5.29 13.05
CA SER A 114 11.23 -4.69 14.32
C SER A 114 10.50 -3.37 14.55
N ARG A 115 10.58 -2.90 15.80
CA ARG A 115 10.08 -1.58 16.19
C ARG A 115 10.73 -0.49 15.36
N ASP A 116 12.06 -0.51 15.26
CA ASP A 116 12.82 0.54 14.57
C ASP A 116 12.51 0.57 13.07
N GLU A 117 12.41 -0.60 12.44
CA GLU A 117 12.01 -0.72 11.03
C GLU A 117 10.58 -0.20 10.80
N THR A 118 9.66 -0.48 11.72
CA THR A 118 8.28 0.00 11.59
C THR A 118 8.20 1.52 11.75
N LEU A 119 9.00 2.09 12.64
CA LEU A 119 9.12 3.55 12.84
C LEU A 119 9.81 4.23 11.65
N ASP A 120 10.80 3.61 11.01
CA ASP A 120 11.45 4.10 9.78
C ASP A 120 10.46 4.25 8.61
N ALA A 121 9.40 3.44 8.61
CA ALA A 121 8.32 3.52 7.64
C ALA A 121 7.16 4.47 8.03
N MET A 122 7.28 5.24 9.12
CA MET A 122 6.24 6.17 9.59
C MET A 122 5.99 7.29 8.57
N GLY A 123 4.75 7.78 8.53
CA GLY A 123 4.35 8.89 7.67
C GLY A 123 4.06 8.50 6.22
N SER A 124 3.46 9.42 5.49
CA SER A 124 2.95 9.23 4.14
C SER A 124 4.03 9.51 3.11
N LYS A 125 4.08 8.68 2.06
CA LYS A 125 5.01 8.84 0.95
C LYS A 125 4.21 9.26 -0.27
N TYR A 126 4.24 10.54 -0.60
CA TYR A 126 3.50 11.14 -1.71
C TYR A 126 4.24 10.95 -3.04
N CYS A 127 4.56 9.71 -3.37
CA CYS A 127 5.21 9.31 -4.61
C CYS A 127 4.72 7.91 -5.03
N PRO A 128 4.86 7.52 -6.32
CA PRO A 128 4.43 6.20 -6.75
C PRO A 128 5.20 5.08 -6.04
N VAL A 129 4.47 4.18 -5.36
CA VAL A 129 5.04 3.07 -4.59
C VAL A 129 4.71 1.73 -5.24
N PRO A 130 5.71 0.98 -5.75
CA PRO A 130 5.49 -0.32 -6.38
C PRO A 130 5.40 -1.46 -5.34
N ALA A 131 4.50 -1.36 -4.36
CA ALA A 131 4.45 -2.33 -3.24
C ALA A 131 4.18 -3.78 -3.68
N ASN A 132 3.60 -4.00 -4.87
CA ASN A 132 3.38 -5.32 -5.46
C ASN A 132 4.68 -6.09 -5.76
N ILE A 133 5.83 -5.42 -5.93
CA ILE A 133 7.09 -6.11 -6.20
C ILE A 133 7.53 -6.99 -5.02
N ALA A 134 7.10 -6.63 -3.80
CA ALA A 134 7.42 -7.37 -2.58
C ALA A 134 6.65 -8.69 -2.48
N LEU A 135 5.56 -8.88 -3.24
CA LEU A 135 4.74 -10.10 -3.18
C LEU A 135 5.56 -11.35 -3.50
N LYS A 136 6.50 -11.26 -4.44
CA LYS A 136 7.39 -12.39 -4.79
C LYS A 136 8.26 -12.83 -3.62
N GLU A 137 8.68 -11.90 -2.78
CA GLU A 137 9.48 -12.21 -1.59
C GLU A 137 8.59 -12.70 -0.44
N ILE A 138 7.42 -12.09 -0.25
CA ILE A 138 6.43 -12.52 0.75
C ILE A 138 6.05 -13.99 0.55
N LEU A 139 5.84 -14.43 -0.69
CA LEU A 139 5.49 -15.83 -1.00
C LEU A 139 6.59 -16.84 -0.63
N LYS A 140 7.84 -16.41 -0.46
CA LYS A 140 8.96 -17.30 -0.09
C LYS A 140 9.21 -17.35 1.42
N ILE A 141 8.64 -16.41 2.17
CA ILE A 141 8.92 -16.21 3.58
C ILE A 141 7.89 -17.00 4.40
N PRO A 142 8.32 -17.87 5.34
CA PRO A 142 7.39 -18.46 6.28
C PRO A 142 6.88 -17.42 7.27
N GLY A 143 5.61 -17.52 7.63
CA GLY A 143 4.96 -16.66 8.63
C GLY A 143 3.87 -15.76 8.06
N LYS A 144 3.29 -14.96 8.95
CA LYS A 144 2.21 -14.01 8.67
C LYS A 144 2.79 -12.65 8.37
N ILE A 145 2.72 -12.24 7.11
CA ILE A 145 3.04 -10.87 6.70
C ILE A 145 1.75 -10.11 6.46
N TRP A 146 1.55 -9.00 7.17
CA TRP A 146 0.42 -8.10 6.92
C TRP A 146 0.86 -6.88 6.11
N SER A 147 -0.08 -6.26 5.42
CA SER A 147 0.15 -5.00 4.71
C SER A 147 -1.09 -4.15 4.86
N CYS A 148 -0.92 -2.83 4.97
CA CYS A 148 -2.03 -1.89 4.97
C CYS A 148 -1.81 -0.91 3.83
N ARG A 149 -2.72 -0.93 2.86
CA ARG A 149 -2.64 -0.11 1.66
C ARG A 149 -3.72 0.96 1.72
N PHE A 150 -3.29 2.20 1.96
CA PHE A 150 -4.11 3.39 1.71
C PHE A 150 -3.70 3.97 0.36
N THR A 151 -4.41 3.57 -0.69
CA THR A 151 -4.27 4.18 -2.02
C THR A 151 -5.46 5.07 -2.27
N MET A 152 -5.23 6.27 -2.81
CA MET A 152 -6.32 7.03 -3.41
C MET A 152 -6.95 6.17 -4.50
N PRO A 153 -8.28 5.99 -4.49
CA PRO A 153 -8.97 5.34 -5.59
C PRO A 153 -8.65 6.10 -6.89
N HIS A 154 -8.37 5.37 -7.98
CA HIS A 154 -8.07 6.01 -9.27
C HIS A 154 -9.29 6.80 -9.82
N SER A 155 -10.49 6.59 -9.25
CA SER A 155 -11.74 7.25 -9.62
C SER A 155 -11.84 8.73 -9.24
N TRP A 156 -10.89 9.29 -8.49
CA TRP A 156 -10.89 10.72 -8.16
C TRP A 156 -10.11 11.59 -9.18
N TYR A 157 -9.57 10.96 -10.23
CA TYR A 157 -8.79 11.62 -11.29
C TYR A 157 -9.48 11.59 -12.66
N THR A 158 -10.76 11.19 -12.73
CA THR A 158 -11.57 11.19 -13.95
C THR A 158 -12.87 11.94 -13.76
#